data_AF-A0A167H4W7-F1
#
_entry.id   AF-A0A167H4W7-F1
#
_cell.length_a   1.000
_cell.length_b   1.000
_cell.length_c   1.000
_cell.angle_alpha   90.00
_cell.angle_beta   90.00
_cell.angle_gamma   90.00
#
_symmetry.space_group_name_H-M   'P 1'
#
loop_
_entity.id
_entity.type
_entity.pdbx_description
1 polymer ?
#
loop_
_entity_poly.entity_id
_entity_poly.type
_entity_poly.pdbx_seq_one_letter_code
_entity_poly.pdbx_strand_id
1 'polypeptide(L)'
;MVFAQPNTEVYLMDITSNDERISLQNFKNISQNPGYDSQPSFAFNYLLYAGSNDGQTEIKGYELREGVTVRFNKPTLGGEFSPQLIPNDSQFAAVRLDTTGLQRLYYYSTAGDSKLILPDAPVAYFSFYNKEIVLASILSDDELDLVLYNLTTNSADTIIENSGRSIHNIPNKEAMSYTVVNEEGNYDVFQLDMKTKESFFICQLPIGIQDHTWLDSNRLLIGSTNKLYVYDTFEGSEWKEIVDLSSYPITDITRLAVDESGKKLALVAMPVE
;
A
#
# COMPACT_ATOMS: atom_id res chain seq x y z
N MET A 1 15.15 19.56 0.52
CA MET A 1 14.89 19.48 1.97
C MET A 1 14.89 18.01 2.32
N VAL A 2 15.85 17.51 3.10
CA VAL A 2 15.84 16.11 3.54
C VAL A 2 14.84 16.06 4.70
N PHE A 3 13.59 15.70 4.42
CA PHE A 3 12.70 15.29 5.49
C PHE A 3 13.30 14.02 6.09
N ALA A 4 13.61 14.03 7.39
CA ALA A 4 13.95 12.81 8.09
C ALA A 4 12.78 11.85 7.92
N GLN A 5 13.03 10.65 7.39
CA GLN A 5 11.97 9.66 7.25
C GLN A 5 11.39 9.36 8.64
N PRO A 6 10.06 9.17 8.74
CA PRO A 6 9.42 8.89 10.01
C PRO A 6 9.93 7.55 10.56
N ASN A 7 10.09 7.48 11.88
CA ASN A 7 10.48 6.26 12.59
C ASN A 7 9.24 5.39 12.82
N THR A 8 8.73 4.77 11.75
CA THR A 8 7.53 3.93 11.78
C THR A 8 7.89 2.46 11.84
N GLU A 9 7.02 1.69 12.47
CA GLU A 9 7.13 0.24 12.60
C GLU A 9 5.93 -0.43 11.92
N VAL A 10 6.14 -1.65 11.44
CA VAL A 10 5.08 -2.52 10.92
C VAL A 10 4.64 -3.48 12.03
N TYR A 11 3.33 -3.52 12.26
CA TYR A 11 2.71 -4.43 13.22
C TYR A 11 1.77 -5.39 12.50
N LEU A 12 1.69 -6.61 12.99
CA LEU A 12 0.81 -7.67 12.49
C LEU A 12 -0.20 -8.06 13.58
N MET A 13 -1.45 -8.25 13.16
CA MET A 13 -2.54 -8.74 13.99
C MET A 13 -3.36 -9.77 13.23
N ASP A 14 -4.07 -10.63 13.97
CA ASP A 14 -5.19 -11.38 13.43
C ASP A 14 -6.44 -10.50 13.44
N ILE A 15 -7.17 -10.51 12.33
CA ILE A 15 -8.46 -9.82 12.19
C ILE A 15 -9.57 -10.85 12.01
N THR A 16 -10.68 -10.64 12.72
CA THR A 16 -11.94 -11.30 12.44
C THR A 16 -12.97 -10.23 12.19
N SER A 17 -13.65 -10.31 11.06
CA SER A 17 -14.72 -9.39 10.68
C SER A 17 -16.00 -10.18 10.42
N ASN A 18 -17.10 -9.70 10.98
CA ASN A 18 -18.45 -10.03 10.53
C ASN A 18 -19.19 -8.71 10.23
N ASP A 19 -20.45 -8.80 9.80
CA ASP A 19 -21.23 -7.64 9.35
C ASP A 19 -21.34 -6.54 10.42
N GLU A 20 -21.28 -6.87 11.71
CA GLU A 20 -21.47 -5.91 12.80
C GLU A 20 -20.19 -5.57 13.59
N ARG A 21 -19.16 -6.42 13.54
CA ARG A 21 -18.00 -6.33 14.44
C ARG A 21 -16.70 -6.72 13.77
N ILE A 22 -15.66 -5.96 14.12
CA ILE A 22 -14.26 -6.28 13.84
C ILE A 22 -13.55 -6.46 15.17
N SER A 23 -12.80 -7.56 15.30
CA SER A 23 -11.97 -7.84 16.46
C SER A 23 -10.55 -8.12 16.03
N LEU A 24 -9.59 -7.56 16.76
CA LEU A 24 -8.17 -7.75 16.52
C LEU A 24 -7.51 -8.50 17.67
N GLN A 25 -6.57 -9.38 17.34
CA GLN A 25 -5.83 -10.19 18.31
C GLN A 25 -4.36 -10.31 17.90
N ASN A 26 -3.53 -10.84 18.81
CA ASN A 26 -2.13 -11.20 18.52
C ASN A 26 -1.27 -10.05 17.98
N PHE A 27 -1.36 -8.87 18.62
CA PHE A 27 -0.53 -7.70 18.32
C PHE A 27 0.96 -8.01 18.39
N LYS A 28 1.67 -7.76 17.28
CA LYS A 28 3.10 -8.03 17.18
C LYS A 28 3.81 -6.97 16.33
N ASN A 29 4.84 -6.33 16.87
CA ASN A 29 5.81 -5.59 16.05
C ASN A 29 6.71 -6.60 15.30
N ILE A 30 6.74 -6.52 13.97
CA ILE A 30 7.51 -7.44 13.11
C ILE A 30 8.78 -6.83 12.50
N SER A 31 8.90 -5.51 12.44
CA SER A 31 10.10 -4.82 11.93
C SER A 31 11.18 -4.76 13.00
N GLN A 32 10.85 -4.21 14.17
CA GLN A 32 11.73 -4.10 15.34
C GLN A 32 13.08 -3.45 15.02
N ASN A 33 13.07 -2.43 14.17
CA ASN A 33 14.27 -1.72 13.77
C ASN A 33 14.01 -0.21 13.69
N PRO A 34 15.01 0.62 14.08
CA PRO A 34 14.88 2.06 13.88
C PRO A 34 14.87 2.40 12.39
N GLY A 35 14.13 3.45 12.05
CA GLY A 35 14.06 4.01 10.71
C GLY A 35 12.67 3.88 10.11
N TYR A 36 12.64 3.92 8.78
CA TYR A 36 11.42 3.81 8.00
C TYR A 36 11.08 2.34 7.76
N ASP A 37 9.99 1.86 8.37
CA ASP A 37 9.30 0.64 7.98
C ASP A 37 7.86 0.97 7.58
N SER A 38 7.48 0.66 6.35
CA SER A 38 6.20 1.08 5.79
C SER A 38 5.76 0.27 4.57
N GLN A 39 4.63 0.69 3.99
CA GLN A 39 4.07 0.15 2.75
C GLN A 39 3.94 -1.38 2.76
N PRO A 40 3.28 -1.96 3.78
CA PRO A 40 3.13 -3.40 3.87
C PRO A 40 2.25 -3.95 2.74
N SER A 41 2.56 -5.15 2.26
CA SER A 41 1.70 -5.93 1.37
C SER A 41 1.85 -7.43 1.63
N PHE A 42 0.75 -8.18 1.57
CA PHE A 42 0.81 -9.63 1.74
C PHE A 42 1.22 -10.33 0.44
N ALA A 43 2.09 -11.34 0.57
CA ALA A 43 2.66 -12.10 -0.54
C ALA A 43 2.85 -13.57 -0.16
N PHE A 44 1.87 -14.43 -0.50
CA PHE A 44 1.83 -15.83 -0.08
C PHE A 44 2.01 -16.00 1.45
N ASN A 45 3.15 -16.54 1.88
CA ASN A 45 3.50 -16.76 3.29
C ASN A 45 4.29 -15.59 3.90
N TYR A 46 4.46 -14.49 3.17
CA TYR A 46 5.19 -13.33 3.63
C TYR A 46 4.28 -12.12 3.77
N LEU A 47 4.64 -11.25 4.70
CA LEU A 47 4.26 -9.85 4.69
C LEU A 47 5.48 -9.05 4.24
N LEU A 48 5.44 -8.53 3.01
CA LEU A 48 6.47 -7.66 2.45
C LEU A 48 6.30 -6.24 2.99
N TYR A 49 7.40 -5.51 3.14
CA TYR A 49 7.38 -4.09 3.48
C TYR A 49 8.70 -3.41 3.06
N ALA A 50 8.62 -2.10 2.84
CA ALA A 50 9.80 -1.27 2.66
C ALA A 50 10.40 -1.03 4.06
N GLY A 51 11.63 -1.49 4.30
CA GLY A 51 12.19 -1.48 5.65
C GLY A 51 13.64 -1.06 5.70
N SER A 52 14.00 -0.40 6.79
CA SER A 52 15.34 0.18 6.94
C SER A 52 16.40 -0.88 7.23
N ASN A 53 17.54 -0.75 6.56
CA ASN A 53 18.69 -1.63 6.74
C ASN A 53 19.98 -0.90 6.36
N ASP A 54 20.89 -0.73 7.33
CA ASP A 54 22.22 -0.13 7.10
C ASP A 54 22.18 1.24 6.37
N GLY A 55 21.18 2.06 6.68
CA GLY A 55 21.02 3.41 6.13
C GLY A 55 20.34 3.48 4.76
N GLN A 56 19.84 2.35 4.24
CA GLN A 56 19.02 2.29 3.02
C GLN A 56 17.64 1.69 3.33
N THR A 57 16.66 1.94 2.46
CA THR A 57 15.37 1.26 2.48
C THR A 57 15.45 0.05 1.55
N GLU A 58 15.16 -1.13 2.06
CA GLU A 58 15.26 -2.40 1.34
C GLU A 58 13.90 -3.10 1.30
N ILE A 59 13.77 -4.15 0.48
CA ILE A 59 12.58 -5.01 0.46
C ILE A 59 12.73 -6.07 1.54
N LYS A 60 12.03 -5.87 2.65
CA LYS A 60 11.93 -6.84 3.73
C LYS A 60 10.72 -7.74 3.52
N GLY A 61 10.78 -8.95 4.05
CA GLY A 61 9.58 -9.74 4.21
C GLY A 61 9.62 -10.62 5.45
N TYR A 62 8.52 -10.57 6.18
CA TYR A 62 8.27 -11.32 7.38
C TYR A 62 7.55 -12.62 7.05
N GLU A 63 8.20 -13.75 7.28
CA GLU A 63 7.59 -15.08 7.07
C GLU A 63 6.55 -15.34 8.18
N LEU A 64 5.30 -15.56 7.79
CA LEU A 64 4.13 -15.55 8.68
C LEU A 64 4.04 -16.77 9.60
N ARG A 65 4.72 -17.88 9.28
CA ARG A 65 4.64 -19.15 10.00
C ARG A 65 5.74 -19.27 11.05
N GLU A 66 6.99 -19.08 10.64
CA GLU A 66 8.19 -19.21 11.45
C GLU A 66 8.53 -17.87 12.15
N GLY A 67 7.99 -16.77 11.64
CA GLY A 67 8.12 -15.46 12.25
C GLY A 67 9.49 -14.84 12.10
N VAL A 68 10.13 -15.07 10.95
CA VAL A 68 11.49 -14.61 10.63
C VAL A 68 11.42 -13.55 9.52
N THR A 69 12.16 -12.46 9.71
CA THR A 69 12.32 -11.41 8.69
C THR A 69 13.55 -11.68 7.83
N VAL A 70 13.39 -11.57 6.51
CA VAL A 70 14.48 -11.67 5.53
C VAL A 70 14.52 -10.43 4.63
N ARG A 71 15.68 -10.16 4.02
CA ARG A 71 15.81 -9.18 2.92
C ARG A 71 15.73 -9.94 1.59
N PHE A 72 14.92 -9.43 0.67
CA PHE A 72 14.68 -10.07 -0.62
C PHE A 72 15.53 -9.53 -1.77
N ASN A 73 15.91 -8.27 -1.73
CA ASN A 73 16.75 -7.66 -2.76
C ASN A 73 18.25 -7.72 -2.39
N LYS A 74 19.10 -7.60 -3.41
CA LYS A 74 20.50 -7.21 -3.23
C LYS A 74 20.54 -5.70 -2.96
N PRO A 75 21.42 -5.21 -2.08
CA PRO A 75 21.55 -3.78 -1.84
C PRO A 75 21.81 -3.04 -3.16
N THR A 76 21.05 -1.97 -3.37
CA THR A 76 21.23 -1.10 -4.53
C THR A 76 21.70 0.27 -4.06
N LEU A 77 22.19 1.09 -4.99
CA LEU A 77 22.42 2.51 -4.71
C LEU A 77 21.06 3.21 -4.80
N GLY A 78 20.48 3.54 -3.64
CA GLY A 78 19.12 4.08 -3.55
C GLY A 78 18.30 3.37 -2.48
N GLY A 79 16.98 3.35 -2.66
CA GLY A 79 16.09 2.59 -1.79
C GLY A 79 14.90 2.00 -2.53
N GLU A 80 14.39 0.90 -2.01
CA GLU A 80 13.23 0.17 -2.52
C GLU A 80 11.98 0.42 -1.68
N PHE A 81 10.87 0.75 -2.35
CA PHE A 81 9.62 1.20 -1.76
C PHE A 81 8.42 0.47 -2.37
N SER A 82 7.32 0.44 -1.62
CA SER A 82 6.03 -0.13 -2.06
C SER A 82 6.14 -1.55 -2.65
N PRO A 83 6.81 -2.51 -1.96
CA PRO A 83 6.94 -3.86 -2.50
C PRO A 83 5.57 -4.54 -2.61
N GLN A 84 5.30 -5.24 -3.71
CA GLN A 84 4.06 -5.99 -3.93
C GLN A 84 4.33 -7.29 -4.69
N LEU A 85 3.59 -8.35 -4.35
CA LEU A 85 3.58 -9.58 -5.13
C LEU A 85 2.96 -9.32 -6.50
N ILE A 86 3.54 -9.90 -7.55
CA ILE A 86 2.90 -9.90 -8.87
C ILE A 86 1.81 -10.99 -8.85
N PRO A 87 0.55 -10.67 -9.23
CA PRO A 87 -0.54 -11.64 -9.19
C PRO A 87 -0.21 -12.91 -10.00
N ASN A 88 -0.37 -14.07 -9.36
CA ASN A 88 -0.07 -15.41 -9.93
C ASN A 88 1.39 -15.63 -10.34
N ASP A 89 2.35 -14.91 -9.75
CA ASP A 89 3.79 -15.14 -9.93
C ASP A 89 4.46 -15.38 -8.56
N SER A 90 5.71 -15.85 -8.58
CA SER A 90 6.61 -15.95 -7.43
C SER A 90 7.46 -14.70 -7.22
N GLN A 91 7.51 -13.81 -8.22
CA GLN A 91 8.27 -12.57 -8.18
C GLN A 91 7.44 -11.42 -7.59
N PHE A 92 8.13 -10.40 -7.12
CA PHE A 92 7.54 -9.18 -6.60
C PHE A 92 8.05 -7.97 -7.39
N ALA A 93 7.38 -6.84 -7.26
CA ALA A 93 7.81 -5.57 -7.81
C ALA A 93 7.97 -4.55 -6.69
N ALA A 94 8.83 -3.55 -6.90
CA ALA A 94 8.98 -2.41 -6.02
C ALA A 94 9.45 -1.19 -6.81
N VAL A 95 9.12 -0.01 -6.30
CA VAL A 95 9.67 1.26 -6.78
C VAL A 95 11.08 1.40 -6.23
N ARG A 96 12.06 1.65 -7.10
CA ARG A 96 13.41 2.05 -6.69
C ARG A 96 13.55 3.55 -6.88
N LEU A 97 13.90 4.24 -5.80
CA LEU A 97 14.34 5.64 -5.81
C LEU A 97 15.88 5.65 -5.89
N ASP A 98 16.42 6.19 -6.98
CA ASP A 98 17.86 6.32 -7.13
C ASP A 98 18.41 7.58 -6.44
N THR A 99 19.74 7.72 -6.42
CA THR A 99 20.43 8.84 -5.77
C THR A 99 20.24 10.19 -6.46
N THR A 100 19.65 10.21 -7.66
CA THR A 100 19.32 11.44 -8.40
C THR A 100 17.88 11.93 -8.14
N GLY A 101 17.08 11.13 -7.42
CA GLY A 101 15.66 11.40 -7.19
C GLY A 101 14.72 10.71 -8.18
N LEU A 102 15.25 9.96 -9.15
CA LEU A 102 14.45 9.29 -10.15
C LEU A 102 13.85 8.00 -9.57
N GLN A 103 12.55 7.82 -9.79
CA GLN A 103 11.79 6.67 -9.33
C GLN A 103 11.43 5.78 -10.50
N ARG A 104 11.65 4.47 -10.36
CA ARG A 104 11.39 3.49 -11.42
C ARG A 104 10.86 2.19 -10.85
N LEU A 105 10.02 1.51 -11.61
CA LEU A 105 9.45 0.23 -11.19
C LEU A 105 10.37 -0.94 -11.59
N TYR A 106 10.67 -1.84 -10.67
CA TYR A 106 11.51 -3.01 -10.93
C TYR A 106 10.80 -4.29 -10.51
N TYR A 107 10.96 -5.36 -11.30
CA TYR A 107 10.75 -6.72 -10.86
C TYR A 107 11.93 -7.17 -10.03
N TYR A 108 11.67 -8.08 -9.09
CA TYR A 108 12.66 -8.74 -8.27
C TYR A 108 12.33 -10.23 -8.16
N SER A 109 13.34 -11.06 -8.41
CA SER A 109 13.26 -12.49 -8.14
C SER A 109 13.44 -12.76 -6.64
N THR A 110 13.02 -13.95 -6.20
CA THR A 110 13.30 -14.42 -4.83
C THR A 110 14.79 -14.61 -4.54
N ALA A 111 15.64 -14.67 -5.58
CA ALA A 111 17.09 -14.67 -5.46
C ALA A 111 17.70 -13.25 -5.40
N GLY A 112 16.87 -12.20 -5.49
CA GLY A 112 17.27 -10.81 -5.40
C GLY A 112 17.78 -10.19 -6.69
N ASP A 113 17.59 -10.85 -7.84
CA ASP A 113 17.89 -10.26 -9.15
C ASP A 113 16.77 -9.31 -9.56
N SER A 114 17.12 -8.12 -10.07
CA SER A 114 16.15 -7.10 -10.44
C SER A 114 16.13 -6.79 -11.94
N LYS A 115 14.95 -6.46 -12.48
CA LYS A 115 14.76 -6.04 -13.88
C LYS A 115 13.86 -4.80 -13.94
N LEU A 116 14.32 -3.76 -14.63
CA LEU A 116 13.53 -2.53 -14.86
C LEU A 116 12.26 -2.85 -15.66
N ILE A 117 11.16 -2.24 -15.26
CA ILE A 117 9.85 -2.26 -15.90
C ILE A 117 9.45 -0.80 -16.12
N LEU A 118 8.77 -0.50 -17.23
CA LEU A 118 8.34 0.86 -17.56
C LEU A 118 9.51 1.87 -17.54
N PRO A 119 10.53 1.70 -18.40
CA PRO A 119 11.78 2.48 -18.33
C PRO A 119 11.59 4.00 -18.47
N ASP A 120 10.50 4.39 -19.13
CA ASP A 120 10.16 5.77 -19.47
C ASP A 120 9.16 6.41 -18.48
N ALA A 121 8.76 5.70 -17.42
CA ALA A 121 7.77 6.18 -16.45
C ALA A 121 8.41 6.44 -15.07
N PRO A 122 8.29 7.67 -14.52
CA PRO A 122 8.74 7.99 -13.16
C PRO A 122 7.72 7.51 -12.10
N VAL A 123 7.58 6.19 -11.95
CA VAL A 123 6.55 5.56 -11.10
C VAL A 123 6.81 5.83 -9.61
N ALA A 124 5.88 6.49 -8.92
CA ALA A 124 5.95 6.75 -7.48
C ALA A 124 5.17 5.73 -6.64
N TYR A 125 3.97 5.37 -7.09
CA TYR A 125 3.12 4.36 -6.46
C TYR A 125 2.46 3.50 -7.53
N PHE A 126 2.14 2.26 -7.20
CA PHE A 126 1.49 1.35 -8.15
C PHE A 126 0.66 0.30 -7.43
N SER A 127 -0.25 -0.32 -8.16
CA SER A 127 -0.86 -1.59 -7.80
C SER A 127 -1.09 -2.41 -9.06
N PHE A 128 -0.95 -3.73 -8.94
CA PHE A 128 -1.34 -4.64 -10.02
C PHE A 128 -2.86 -4.83 -10.04
N TYR A 129 -3.46 -4.74 -11.23
CA TYR A 129 -4.77 -5.36 -11.47
C TYR A 129 -4.59 -6.86 -11.68
N ASN A 130 -3.61 -7.22 -12.53
CA ASN A 130 -3.15 -8.58 -12.79
C ASN A 130 -1.68 -8.51 -13.25
N LYS A 131 -1.08 -9.64 -13.65
CA LYS A 131 0.34 -9.72 -14.07
C LYS A 131 0.70 -8.86 -15.30
N GLU A 132 -0.29 -8.43 -16.09
CA GLU A 132 -0.11 -7.70 -17.35
C GLU A 132 -0.54 -6.23 -17.23
N ILE A 133 -1.41 -5.90 -16.27
CA ILE A 133 -2.02 -4.59 -16.13
C ILE A 133 -1.63 -3.98 -14.78
N VAL A 134 -1.02 -2.80 -14.84
CA VAL A 134 -0.59 -2.02 -13.67
C VAL A 134 -1.28 -0.67 -13.71
N LEU A 135 -1.84 -0.26 -12.57
CA LEU A 135 -2.29 1.11 -12.36
C LEU A 135 -1.23 1.81 -11.50
N ALA A 136 -0.69 2.93 -11.96
CA ALA A 136 0.43 3.60 -11.33
C ALA A 136 0.23 5.10 -11.27
N SER A 137 0.58 5.70 -10.12
CA SER A 137 0.76 7.14 -10.01
C SER A 137 2.20 7.47 -10.37
N ILE A 138 2.36 8.25 -11.43
CA ILE A 138 3.67 8.71 -11.92
C ILE A 138 3.90 10.17 -11.52
N LEU A 139 5.16 10.55 -11.32
CA LEU A 139 5.53 11.95 -11.08
C LEU A 139 5.33 12.75 -12.37
N SER A 140 4.54 13.82 -12.28
CA SER A 140 4.26 14.76 -13.38
C SER A 140 4.39 16.17 -12.81
N ASP A 141 5.48 16.86 -13.15
CA ASP A 141 5.84 18.14 -12.52
C ASP A 141 5.80 18.10 -10.98
N ASP A 142 4.87 18.83 -10.36
CA ASP A 142 4.67 18.91 -8.90
C ASP A 142 3.48 18.06 -8.40
N GLU A 143 2.90 17.22 -9.26
CA GLU A 143 1.74 16.38 -8.97
C GLU A 143 1.93 14.90 -9.39
N LEU A 144 0.88 14.09 -9.21
CA LEU A 144 0.86 12.68 -9.57
C LEU A 144 -0.22 12.41 -10.61
N ASP A 145 0.12 11.79 -11.72
CA ASP A 145 -0.86 11.35 -12.72
C ASP A 145 -1.10 9.85 -12.59
N LEU A 146 -2.38 9.44 -12.59
CA LEU A 146 -2.76 8.04 -12.58
C LEU A 146 -2.78 7.50 -14.00
N VAL A 147 -1.90 6.54 -14.27
CA VAL A 147 -1.72 5.94 -15.60
C VAL A 147 -1.93 4.43 -15.52
N LEU A 148 -2.75 3.92 -16.43
CA LEU A 148 -2.98 2.50 -16.64
C LEU A 148 -2.01 1.97 -17.70
N TYR A 149 -1.12 1.08 -17.28
CA TYR A 149 -0.15 0.43 -18.14
C TYR A 149 -0.56 -1.00 -18.50
N ASN A 150 -0.37 -1.37 -19.76
CA ASN A 150 -0.34 -2.76 -20.20
C ASN A 150 1.10 -3.16 -20.54
N LEU A 151 1.66 -4.04 -19.72
CA LEU A 151 3.05 -4.48 -19.81
C LEU A 151 3.32 -5.40 -20.99
N THR A 152 2.29 -6.05 -21.55
CA THR A 152 2.39 -6.94 -22.71
C THR A 152 2.42 -6.14 -24.02
N THR A 153 1.55 -5.14 -24.14
CA THR A 153 1.45 -4.29 -25.35
C THR A 153 2.33 -3.05 -25.29
N ASN A 154 2.93 -2.77 -24.12
CA ASN A 154 3.69 -1.54 -23.84
C ASN A 154 2.87 -0.27 -24.13
N SER A 155 1.58 -0.29 -23.78
CA SER A 155 0.68 0.86 -23.92
C SER A 155 0.36 1.48 -22.57
N ALA A 156 0.10 2.78 -22.57
CA ALA A 156 -0.24 3.56 -21.40
C ALA A 156 -1.49 4.40 -21.72
N ASP A 157 -2.37 4.55 -20.74
CA ASP A 157 -3.56 5.40 -20.81
C ASP A 157 -3.67 6.22 -19.53
N THR A 158 -3.77 7.54 -19.65
CA THR A 158 -3.87 8.42 -18.47
C THR A 158 -5.32 8.46 -18.03
N ILE A 159 -5.57 7.99 -16.81
CA ILE A 159 -6.92 7.87 -16.25
C ILE A 159 -7.35 9.20 -15.63
N ILE A 160 -6.46 9.83 -14.86
CA ILE A 160 -6.73 11.11 -14.21
C ILE A 160 -5.43 11.82 -13.82
N GLU A 161 -5.44 13.14 -13.86
CA GLU A 161 -4.39 14.01 -13.30
C GLU A 161 -4.64 14.23 -11.79
N ASN A 162 -3.63 14.71 -11.06
CA ASN A 162 -3.74 15.05 -9.62
C ASN A 162 -4.25 13.89 -8.74
N SER A 163 -3.80 12.68 -9.05
CA SER A 163 -4.03 11.48 -8.27
C SER A 163 -3.34 11.53 -6.90
N GLY A 164 -3.85 10.75 -5.96
CA GLY A 164 -3.17 10.44 -4.71
C GLY A 164 -2.32 9.18 -4.81
N ARG A 165 -1.77 8.76 -3.67
CA ARG A 165 -0.84 7.63 -3.59
C ARG A 165 -1.47 6.27 -3.29
N SER A 166 -2.76 6.25 -2.96
CA SER A 166 -3.45 5.06 -2.47
C SER A 166 -4.15 4.37 -3.65
N ILE A 167 -3.57 3.27 -4.14
CA ILE A 167 -4.05 2.51 -5.30
C ILE A 167 -4.20 1.05 -4.87
N HIS A 168 -5.37 0.45 -5.10
CA HIS A 168 -5.67 -0.91 -4.62
C HIS A 168 -6.51 -1.68 -5.62
N ASN A 169 -6.30 -2.99 -5.70
CA ASN A 169 -7.30 -3.90 -6.28
C ASN A 169 -8.50 -4.01 -5.30
N ILE A 170 -9.72 -4.08 -5.82
CA ILE A 170 -10.91 -4.27 -4.97
C ILE A 170 -11.20 -5.78 -4.88
N PRO A 171 -11.21 -6.38 -3.67
CA PRO A 171 -11.44 -7.81 -3.52
C PRO A 171 -12.71 -8.28 -4.24
N ASN A 172 -12.61 -9.39 -4.96
CA ASN A 172 -13.74 -10.03 -5.65
C ASN A 172 -14.49 -9.13 -6.67
N LYS A 173 -13.85 -8.11 -7.22
CA LYS A 173 -14.42 -7.24 -8.28
C LYS A 173 -13.43 -7.09 -9.44
N GLU A 174 -13.95 -6.91 -10.65
CA GLU A 174 -13.17 -6.51 -11.83
C GLU A 174 -12.90 -4.99 -11.81
N ALA A 175 -12.41 -4.49 -10.68
CA ALA A 175 -12.26 -3.07 -10.42
C ALA A 175 -11.03 -2.79 -9.56
N MET A 176 -10.46 -1.60 -9.74
CA MET A 176 -9.44 -1.04 -8.85
C MET A 176 -10.01 0.19 -8.15
N SER A 177 -9.37 0.62 -7.08
CA SER A 177 -9.64 1.91 -6.45
C SER A 177 -8.39 2.76 -6.41
N TYR A 178 -8.56 4.07 -6.46
CA TYR A 178 -7.49 5.04 -6.34
C TYR A 178 -7.97 6.30 -5.61
N THR A 179 -7.04 7.12 -5.13
CA THR A 179 -7.36 8.44 -4.56
C THR A 179 -7.09 9.57 -5.54
N VAL A 180 -7.81 10.69 -5.40
CA VAL A 180 -7.61 11.95 -6.15
C VAL A 180 -7.59 13.10 -5.16
N VAL A 181 -6.69 14.07 -5.35
CA VAL A 181 -6.68 15.29 -4.53
C VAL A 181 -7.78 16.22 -5.02
N ASN A 182 -8.72 16.55 -4.14
CA ASN A 182 -9.84 17.44 -4.47
C ASN A 182 -9.48 18.93 -4.25
N GLU A 183 -10.41 19.83 -4.60
CA GLU A 183 -10.17 21.28 -4.53
C GLU A 183 -9.87 21.80 -3.10
N GLU A 184 -10.28 21.06 -2.07
CA GLU A 184 -9.99 21.39 -0.67
C GLU A 184 -8.64 20.83 -0.18
N GLY A 185 -7.93 20.08 -1.03
CA GLY A 185 -6.69 19.37 -0.68
C GLY A 185 -6.93 18.07 0.09
N ASN A 186 -8.17 17.60 0.18
CA ASN A 186 -8.52 16.29 0.73
C ASN A 186 -8.44 15.21 -0.36
N TYR A 187 -8.55 13.94 0.03
CA TYR A 187 -8.47 12.82 -0.89
C TYR A 187 -9.84 12.17 -1.10
N ASP A 188 -10.29 12.13 -2.35
CA ASP A 188 -11.48 11.39 -2.77
C ASP A 188 -11.09 10.00 -3.25
N VAL A 189 -11.85 8.98 -2.84
CA VAL A 189 -11.68 7.60 -3.29
C VAL A 189 -12.60 7.33 -4.48
N PHE A 190 -12.03 6.85 -5.58
CA PHE A 190 -12.75 6.42 -6.76
C PHE A 190 -12.55 4.92 -7.00
N GLN A 191 -13.57 4.28 -7.58
CA GLN A 191 -13.50 2.95 -8.17
C GLN A 191 -13.34 3.08 -9.69
N LEU A 192 -12.29 2.49 -10.27
CA LEU A 192 -12.10 2.29 -11.70
C LEU A 192 -12.64 0.92 -12.11
N ASP A 193 -13.68 0.89 -12.95
CA ASP A 193 -14.14 -0.34 -13.59
C ASP A 193 -13.15 -0.78 -14.66
N MET A 194 -12.56 -1.98 -14.52
CA MET A 194 -11.47 -2.40 -15.39
C MET A 194 -11.91 -2.86 -16.77
N LYS A 195 -13.22 -3.00 -17.01
CA LYS A 195 -13.80 -3.38 -18.30
C LYS A 195 -14.16 -2.15 -19.14
N THR A 196 -14.79 -1.17 -18.53
CA THR A 196 -15.29 0.06 -19.17
C THR A 196 -14.29 1.21 -19.12
N LYS A 197 -13.38 1.19 -18.14
CA LYS A 197 -12.45 2.28 -17.80
C LYS A 197 -13.15 3.53 -17.25
N GLU A 198 -14.39 3.37 -16.78
CA GLU A 198 -15.12 4.44 -16.11
C GLU A 198 -14.81 4.46 -14.61
N SER A 199 -14.75 5.68 -14.05
CA SER A 199 -14.51 5.91 -12.64
C SER A 199 -15.77 6.37 -11.91
N PHE A 200 -15.99 5.82 -10.71
CA PHE A 200 -17.13 6.10 -9.86
C PHE A 200 -16.66 6.58 -8.48
N PHE A 201 -17.18 7.71 -8.02
CA PHE A 201 -16.88 8.20 -6.68
C PHE A 201 -17.41 7.24 -5.60
N ILE A 202 -16.60 6.96 -4.58
CA ILE A 202 -16.97 6.14 -3.42
C ILE A 202 -17.24 7.03 -2.20
N CYS A 203 -16.22 7.78 -1.77
CA CYS A 203 -16.25 8.60 -0.57
C CYS A 203 -15.07 9.57 -0.53
N GLN A 204 -15.14 10.59 0.33
CA GLN A 204 -13.98 11.39 0.71
C GLN A 204 -13.31 10.78 1.96
N LEU A 205 -11.98 10.73 1.98
CA LEU A 205 -11.20 10.37 3.16
C LEU A 205 -11.28 11.50 4.22
N PRO A 206 -11.20 11.17 5.53
CA PRO A 206 -11.12 12.20 6.55
C PRO A 206 -9.88 13.10 6.36
N ILE A 207 -9.98 14.35 6.83
CA ILE A 207 -8.90 15.35 6.71
C ILE A 207 -7.57 14.77 7.24
N GLY A 208 -6.51 14.91 6.44
CA GLY A 208 -5.17 14.44 6.78
C GLY A 208 -4.91 12.95 6.48
N ILE A 209 -5.92 12.20 6.05
CA ILE A 209 -5.77 10.80 5.64
C ILE A 209 -5.62 10.73 4.12
N GLN A 210 -4.59 10.00 3.66
CA GLN A 210 -4.29 9.83 2.24
C GLN A 210 -4.41 8.38 1.77
N ASP A 211 -4.36 7.43 2.71
CA ASP A 211 -4.25 6.00 2.46
C ASP A 211 -5.47 5.28 3.01
N HIS A 212 -5.97 4.31 2.26
CA HIS A 212 -7.01 3.37 2.66
C HIS A 212 -6.56 1.95 2.32
N THR A 213 -7.31 0.96 2.78
CA THR A 213 -7.26 -0.41 2.26
C THR A 213 -8.66 -0.98 2.19
N TRP A 214 -8.83 -2.11 1.50
CA TRP A 214 -10.10 -2.83 1.46
C TRP A 214 -10.08 -3.94 2.49
N LEU A 215 -11.09 -3.96 3.37
CA LEU A 215 -11.34 -5.08 4.27
C LEU A 215 -11.97 -6.25 3.51
N ASP A 216 -12.86 -5.93 2.58
CA ASP A 216 -13.53 -6.86 1.66
C ASP A 216 -13.99 -6.10 0.41
N SER A 217 -14.94 -6.66 -0.35
CA SER A 217 -15.40 -6.07 -1.60
C SER A 217 -16.18 -4.77 -1.45
N ASN A 218 -16.67 -4.42 -0.25
CA ASN A 218 -17.57 -3.28 -0.04
C ASN A 218 -17.23 -2.42 1.18
N ARG A 219 -16.29 -2.85 2.04
CA ARG A 219 -15.85 -2.11 3.21
C ARG A 219 -14.40 -1.66 3.09
N LEU A 220 -14.19 -0.36 3.22
CA LEU A 220 -12.88 0.27 3.31
C LEU A 220 -12.46 0.39 4.77
N LEU A 221 -11.15 0.35 5.01
CA LEU A 221 -10.54 0.49 6.33
C LEU A 221 -9.47 1.59 6.29
N ILE A 222 -9.47 2.46 7.30
CA ILE A 222 -8.42 3.46 7.52
C ILE A 222 -7.96 3.43 8.98
N GLY A 223 -6.71 3.88 9.19
CA GLY A 223 -6.20 4.21 10.51
C GLY A 223 -6.21 5.71 10.71
N SER A 224 -6.45 6.15 11.93
CA SER A 224 -6.23 7.53 12.35
C SER A 224 -5.92 7.55 13.83
N THR A 225 -4.83 8.22 14.23
CA THR A 225 -4.27 8.13 15.59
C THR A 225 -4.06 6.65 15.98
N ASN A 226 -4.60 6.18 17.09
CA ASN A 226 -4.55 4.80 17.54
C ASN A 226 -5.90 4.06 17.33
N LYS A 227 -6.66 4.44 16.31
CA LYS A 227 -8.01 3.90 16.05
C LYS A 227 -8.17 3.47 14.60
N LEU A 228 -9.07 2.52 14.38
CA LEU A 228 -9.48 2.10 13.04
C LEU A 228 -10.92 2.50 12.75
N TYR A 229 -11.15 2.88 11.50
CA TYR A 229 -12.46 3.30 11.01
C TYR A 229 -12.82 2.55 9.74
N VAL A 230 -14.10 2.25 9.58
CA VAL A 230 -14.66 1.59 8.39
C VAL A 230 -15.64 2.50 7.67
N TYR A 231 -15.60 2.43 6.35
CA TYR A 231 -16.64 2.95 5.47
C TYR A 231 -17.28 1.78 4.74
N ASP A 232 -18.59 1.61 4.89
CA ASP A 232 -19.37 0.60 4.19
C ASP A 232 -20.11 1.26 3.02
N THR A 233 -19.82 0.78 1.80
CA THR A 233 -20.39 1.33 0.56
C THR A 233 -21.88 1.08 0.36
N PHE A 234 -22.54 0.28 1.21
CA PHE A 234 -23.98 0.06 1.19
C PHE A 234 -24.74 0.75 2.33
N GLU A 235 -24.15 0.85 3.52
CA GLU A 235 -24.89 1.25 4.73
C GLU A 235 -24.85 2.75 5.05
N GLY A 236 -23.93 3.53 4.49
CA GLY A 236 -23.89 4.96 4.79
C GLY A 236 -22.81 5.76 4.10
N SER A 237 -22.84 7.06 4.35
CA SER A 237 -21.92 8.05 3.79
C SER A 237 -20.90 8.57 4.82
N GLU A 238 -20.61 7.80 5.87
CA GLU A 238 -19.72 8.21 6.96
C GLU A 238 -18.74 7.12 7.39
N TRP A 239 -17.57 7.55 7.88
CA TRP A 239 -16.57 6.70 8.49
C TRP A 239 -16.94 6.41 9.95
N LYS A 240 -17.06 5.12 10.31
CA LYS A 240 -17.42 4.67 11.66
C LYS A 240 -16.20 4.11 12.38
N GLU A 241 -15.95 4.57 13.60
CA GLU A 241 -14.94 3.97 14.48
C GLU A 241 -15.35 2.54 14.84
N ILE A 242 -14.43 1.59 14.71
CA ILE A 242 -14.69 0.16 14.94
C ILE A 242 -13.74 -0.48 15.96
N VAL A 243 -12.54 0.07 16.13
CA VAL A 243 -11.49 -0.49 16.99
C VAL A 243 -10.67 0.65 17.61
N ASP A 244 -10.47 0.57 18.91
CA ASP A 244 -9.57 1.42 19.69
C ASP A 244 -8.33 0.61 20.11
N LEU A 245 -7.15 1.03 19.64
CA LEU A 245 -5.85 0.41 19.91
C LEU A 245 -5.02 1.20 20.93
N SER A 246 -5.64 2.11 21.70
CA SER A 246 -4.97 2.92 22.73
C SER A 246 -4.30 2.12 23.85
N SER A 247 -4.65 0.84 24.02
CA SER A 247 -3.98 -0.05 24.97
C SER A 247 -2.65 -0.61 24.45
N TYR A 248 -2.36 -0.47 23.16
CA TYR A 248 -1.09 -0.89 22.55
C TYR A 248 -0.09 0.28 22.49
N PRO A 249 1.22 0.01 22.50
CA PRO A 249 2.27 1.04 22.52
C PRO A 249 2.49 1.65 21.12
N ILE A 250 1.42 2.16 20.50
CA ILE A 250 1.45 2.77 19.18
C ILE A 250 0.67 4.09 19.14
N THR A 251 1.11 4.96 18.25
CA THR A 251 0.48 6.22 17.88
C THR A 251 0.46 6.35 16.36
N ASP A 252 -0.44 7.17 15.83
CA ASP A 252 -0.46 7.56 14.42
C ASP A 252 -0.36 6.39 13.41
N ILE A 253 -1.43 5.61 13.33
CA ILE A 253 -1.63 4.59 12.31
C ILE A 253 -1.82 5.30 10.96
N THR A 254 -0.90 5.06 10.03
CA THR A 254 -0.84 5.76 8.73
C THR A 254 -1.16 4.88 7.54
N ARG A 255 -0.94 3.57 7.64
CA ARG A 255 -1.22 2.61 6.56
C ARG A 255 -1.71 1.29 7.12
N LEU A 256 -2.51 0.60 6.32
CA LEU A 256 -3.07 -0.71 6.62
C LEU A 256 -2.94 -1.61 5.40
N ALA A 257 -2.83 -2.92 5.63
CA ALA A 257 -2.98 -3.93 4.60
C ALA A 257 -3.73 -5.12 5.18
N VAL A 258 -4.65 -5.68 4.41
CA VAL A 258 -5.40 -6.90 4.76
C VAL A 258 -4.95 -8.01 3.82
N ASP A 259 -4.78 -9.23 4.33
CA ASP A 259 -4.42 -10.37 3.47
C ASP A 259 -5.62 -10.83 2.62
N GLU A 260 -5.36 -11.58 1.55
CA GLU A 260 -6.41 -12.06 0.65
C GLU A 260 -7.49 -12.89 1.35
N SER A 261 -7.16 -13.54 2.48
CA SER A 261 -8.11 -14.34 3.25
C SER A 261 -8.96 -13.53 4.24
N GLY A 262 -8.64 -12.24 4.45
CA GLY A 262 -9.33 -11.37 5.40
C GLY A 262 -9.13 -11.75 6.87
N LYS A 263 -7.99 -12.40 7.20
CA LYS A 263 -7.68 -12.94 8.54
C LYS A 263 -6.46 -12.30 9.19
N LYS A 264 -5.64 -11.58 8.43
CA LYS A 264 -4.46 -10.87 8.90
C LYS A 264 -4.59 -9.38 8.55
N LEU A 265 -4.20 -8.55 9.49
CA LEU A 265 -4.09 -7.10 9.32
C LEU A 265 -2.66 -6.68 9.63
N ALA A 266 -2.01 -6.03 8.68
CA ALA A 266 -0.80 -5.27 8.92
C ALA A 266 -1.16 -3.79 9.12
N LEU A 267 -0.48 -3.12 10.04
CA LEU A 267 -0.61 -1.68 10.23
C LEU A 267 0.77 -1.04 10.37
N VAL A 268 0.90 0.19 9.87
CA VAL A 268 2.09 1.03 10.05
C VAL A 268 1.75 2.11 11.07
N ALA A 269 2.54 2.20 12.13
CA ALA A 269 2.32 3.17 13.20
C ALA A 269 3.64 3.64 13.80
N MET A 270 3.61 4.77 14.50
CA MET A 270 4.74 5.22 15.31
C MET A 270 4.75 4.47 16.66
N PRO A 271 5.87 3.88 17.09
CA PRO A 271 5.98 3.33 18.44
C PRO A 271 5.89 4.46 19.48
N VAL A 272 5.26 4.19 20.62
CA VAL A 272 5.35 5.08 21.79
C VAL A 272 6.76 4.98 22.37
N GLU A 273 7.40 6.13 22.61
CA GLU A 273 8.69 6.24 23.31
C GLU A 273 8.62 5.86 24.80
#